data_AF-G6EF04-F1
#
_entry.id   AF-G6EF04-F1
#
_cell.length_a   1.000
_cell.length_b   1.000
_cell.length_c   1.000
_cell.angle_alpha   90.00
_cell.angle_beta   90.00
_cell.angle_gamma   90.00
#
_symmetry.space_group_name_H-M   'P 1'
#
loop_
_entity.id
_entity.type
_entity.pdbx_description
1 polymer ?
#
loop_
_entity_poly.entity_id
_entity_poly.type
_entity_poly.pdbx_seq_one_letter_code
_entity_poly.pdbx_strand_id
1 'polypeptide(L)'
;MLAEITIDGMVDEEFRHAIEVLLREGQAEQAETWLRSRIALVSGPGLPLPERFPQITSADLLITGWEDIAGRLAHLDALGAPITAIGIDLSDPGHIGLSPDPSGLMPPHVETHYYSDDAWPFSRSDRASLLGGYVGAASRWTDRFVEVDDTIGIAGIDDLYGAVFALEQRCRPGGDASEEERRAYMLGASFIAVLAHIAVRDTAMRDGLPRPMAVLVGSNESYPFVAAPAVAAPDAFVCEPALQPAPIAGPAADAAGLGYGSFAPATGQPATGPAELFEDHRPLEETAALLELRELADPGVDPGLEPEGWEPPEVPAHTTGTQLRRRIVTPESIAELEALEKPSLFQRLFRRK
;
A
#
# COMPACT_ATOMS: atom_id res chain seq x y z
N MET A 1 -20.93 -27.20 2.36
CA MET A 1 -20.80 -25.78 2.04
C MET A 1 -20.57 -25.08 3.36
N LEU A 2 -19.38 -24.51 3.57
CA LEU A 2 -19.15 -23.64 4.73
C LEU A 2 -19.98 -22.37 4.49
N ALA A 3 -20.68 -21.89 5.52
CA ALA A 3 -21.45 -20.66 5.40
C ALA A 3 -20.49 -19.51 5.05
N GLU A 4 -20.89 -18.69 4.09
CA GLU A 4 -20.17 -17.46 3.74
C GLU A 4 -20.26 -16.50 4.93
N ILE A 5 -19.12 -16.00 5.40
CA ILE A 5 -19.09 -15.07 6.54
C ILE A 5 -19.64 -13.74 6.06
N THR A 6 -20.67 -13.25 6.76
CA THR A 6 -21.28 -11.95 6.47
C THR A 6 -21.11 -10.98 7.64
N ILE A 7 -21.03 -9.70 7.30
CA ILE A 7 -21.06 -8.56 8.22
C ILE A 7 -22.26 -7.71 7.80
N ASP A 8 -23.26 -7.59 8.66
CA ASP A 8 -24.55 -6.92 8.37
C ASP A 8 -25.24 -7.41 7.09
N GLY A 9 -25.13 -8.70 6.81
CA GLY A 9 -25.71 -9.31 5.61
C GLY A 9 -24.89 -9.12 4.34
N MET A 10 -23.80 -8.34 4.37
CA MET A 10 -22.86 -8.23 3.26
C MET A 10 -21.86 -9.38 3.28
N VAL A 11 -21.59 -9.97 2.12
CA VAL A 11 -20.46 -10.90 1.96
C VAL A 11 -19.13 -10.13 2.00
N ASP A 12 -18.02 -10.86 2.11
CA ASP A 12 -16.69 -10.23 2.26
C ASP A 12 -16.38 -9.20 1.15
N GLU A 13 -16.63 -9.54 -0.11
CA GLU A 13 -16.35 -8.63 -1.23
C GLU A 13 -17.15 -7.33 -1.15
N GLU A 14 -18.45 -7.41 -0.83
CA GLU A 14 -19.33 -6.26 -0.66
C GLU A 14 -18.89 -5.40 0.53
N PHE A 15 -18.53 -6.04 1.65
CA PHE A 15 -18.04 -5.37 2.85
C PHE A 15 -16.76 -4.58 2.57
N ARG A 16 -15.78 -5.21 1.91
CA ARG A 16 -14.52 -4.55 1.53
C ARG A 16 -14.76 -3.41 0.54
N HIS A 17 -15.62 -3.63 -0.44
CA HIS A 17 -15.95 -2.62 -1.44
C HIS A 17 -16.62 -1.39 -0.81
N ALA A 18 -17.56 -1.59 0.12
CA ALA A 18 -18.21 -0.50 0.83
C ALA A 18 -17.21 0.40 1.58
N ILE A 19 -16.22 -0.18 2.25
CA ILE A 19 -15.14 0.57 2.91
C ILE A 19 -14.30 1.31 1.88
N GLU A 20 -13.89 0.63 0.81
CA GLU A 20 -13.06 1.21 -0.22
C GLU A 20 -13.71 2.41 -0.91
N VAL A 21 -15.02 2.34 -1.19
CA VAL A 21 -15.80 3.45 -1.75
C VAL A 21 -15.74 4.68 -0.83
N LEU A 22 -16.01 4.50 0.46
CA LEU A 22 -15.93 5.61 1.43
C LEU A 22 -14.52 6.22 1.47
N LEU A 23 -13.47 5.40 1.47
CA LEU A 23 -12.09 5.89 1.45
C LEU A 23 -11.79 6.68 0.17
N ARG A 24 -12.21 6.15 -0.99
CA ARG A 24 -12.02 6.77 -2.31
C ARG A 24 -12.76 8.11 -2.40
N GLU A 25 -13.95 8.22 -1.84
CA GLU A 25 -14.76 9.44 -1.82
C GLU A 25 -14.32 10.45 -0.75
N GLY A 26 -13.28 10.15 0.04
CA GLY A 26 -12.77 11.03 1.09
C GLY A 26 -13.65 11.05 2.35
N GLN A 27 -14.45 10.00 2.56
CA GLN A 27 -15.36 9.81 3.68
C GLN A 27 -14.79 8.82 4.72
N ALA A 28 -13.49 8.88 4.98
CA ALA A 28 -12.79 7.93 5.85
C ALA A 28 -13.33 7.92 7.30
N GLU A 29 -13.74 9.08 7.83
CA GLU A 29 -14.36 9.21 9.16
C GLU A 29 -15.71 8.49 9.25
N GLN A 30 -16.45 8.43 8.14
CA GLN A 30 -17.70 7.66 8.09
C GLN A 30 -17.41 6.16 8.15
N ALA A 31 -16.40 5.70 7.40
CA ALA A 31 -15.93 4.32 7.46
C ALA A 31 -15.46 3.95 8.87
N GLU A 32 -14.70 4.85 9.52
CA GLU A 32 -14.24 4.68 10.89
C GLU A 32 -15.42 4.55 11.87
N THR A 33 -16.35 5.49 11.84
CA THR A 33 -17.54 5.50 12.72
C THR A 33 -18.36 4.22 12.55
N TRP A 34 -18.55 3.82 11.30
CA TRP A 34 -19.27 2.61 10.93
C TRP A 34 -18.57 1.34 11.43
N LEU A 35 -17.26 1.19 11.21
CA LEU A 35 -16.50 0.05 11.70
C LEU A 35 -16.40 0.01 13.24
N ARG A 36 -16.23 1.17 13.90
CA ARG A 36 -16.10 1.28 15.35
C ARG A 36 -17.31 0.70 16.09
N SER A 37 -18.52 0.97 15.60
CA SER A 37 -19.75 0.46 16.23
C SER A 37 -19.85 -1.07 16.16
N ARG A 38 -19.32 -1.68 15.10
CA ARG A 38 -19.27 -3.14 14.90
C ARG A 38 -18.15 -3.79 15.70
N ILE A 39 -16.99 -3.16 15.73
CA ILE A 39 -15.84 -3.59 16.53
C ILE A 39 -16.18 -3.69 18.01
N ALA A 40 -16.98 -2.75 18.52
CA ALA A 40 -17.43 -2.78 19.91
C ALA A 40 -18.20 -4.07 20.27
N LEU A 41 -18.79 -4.78 19.30
CA LEU A 41 -19.52 -6.03 19.50
C LEU A 41 -18.61 -7.26 19.66
N VAL A 42 -17.36 -7.17 19.18
CA VAL A 42 -16.38 -8.28 19.15
C VAL A 42 -15.13 -7.98 19.96
N SER A 43 -15.13 -6.90 20.76
CA SER A 43 -13.99 -6.42 21.53
C SER A 43 -14.29 -6.39 23.03
N GLY A 44 -13.38 -6.92 23.85
CA GLY A 44 -13.51 -6.90 25.31
C GLY A 44 -12.98 -8.15 26.01
N PRO A 45 -13.08 -8.24 27.35
CA PRO A 45 -12.61 -9.39 28.10
C PRO A 45 -13.26 -10.70 27.63
N GLY A 46 -12.45 -11.62 27.11
CA GLY A 46 -12.89 -12.92 26.61
C GLY A 46 -13.51 -12.92 25.21
N LEU A 47 -13.52 -11.78 24.52
CA LEU A 47 -13.92 -11.65 23.12
C LEU A 47 -12.69 -11.74 22.19
N PRO A 48 -12.90 -11.98 20.87
CA PRO A 48 -11.79 -12.19 19.94
C PRO A 48 -10.82 -11.00 19.82
N LEU A 49 -11.31 -9.75 19.92
CA LEU A 49 -10.47 -8.56 19.85
C LEU A 49 -10.20 -7.94 21.25
N PRO A 50 -9.00 -7.37 21.45
CA PRO A 50 -8.67 -6.59 22.65
C PRO A 50 -9.66 -5.45 22.96
N GLU A 51 -9.88 -5.17 24.24
CA GLU A 51 -10.75 -4.07 24.73
C GLU A 51 -10.33 -2.67 24.22
N ARG A 52 -9.06 -2.51 23.81
CA ARG A 52 -8.53 -1.25 23.30
C ARG A 52 -9.01 -0.91 21.88
N PHE A 53 -9.47 -1.88 21.09
CA PHE A 53 -9.95 -1.65 19.72
C PHE A 53 -11.01 -0.55 19.58
N PRO A 54 -12.10 -0.53 20.36
CA PRO A 54 -13.10 0.55 20.25
C PRO A 54 -12.61 1.92 20.78
N GLN A 55 -11.45 1.97 21.45
CA GLN A 55 -10.92 3.18 22.11
C GLN A 55 -9.85 3.88 21.27
N ILE A 56 -9.16 3.15 20.39
CA ILE A 56 -8.11 3.68 19.54
C ILE A 56 -8.68 4.64 18.47
N THR A 57 -7.95 5.69 18.17
CA THR A 57 -8.27 6.69 17.13
C THR A 57 -7.08 6.83 16.18
N SER A 58 -7.26 7.51 15.04
CA SER A 58 -6.17 7.77 14.10
C SER A 58 -5.03 8.59 14.73
N ALA A 59 -5.35 9.43 15.72
CA ALA A 59 -4.37 10.22 16.46
C ALA A 59 -3.44 9.39 17.36
N ASP A 60 -3.80 8.13 17.65
CA ASP A 60 -2.97 7.21 18.40
C ASP A 60 -1.95 6.46 17.50
N LEU A 61 -2.09 6.56 16.17
CA LEU A 61 -1.14 5.99 15.21
C LEU A 61 -0.05 7.03 14.94
N LEU A 62 1.18 6.68 15.28
CA LEU A 62 2.35 7.50 14.98
C LEU A 62 2.89 7.13 13.60
N ILE A 63 2.81 8.06 12.65
CA ILE A 63 3.51 7.96 11.37
C ILE A 63 4.97 8.38 11.59
N THR A 64 5.90 7.53 11.18
CA THR A 64 7.35 7.71 11.37
C THR A 64 8.07 7.75 10.02
N GLY A 65 9.24 8.40 9.97
CA GLY A 65 10.05 8.53 8.75
C GLY A 65 9.51 9.56 7.75
N TRP A 66 8.49 10.34 8.13
CA TRP A 66 7.90 11.37 7.27
C TRP A 66 8.92 12.46 6.91
N GLU A 67 9.80 12.79 7.85
CA GLU A 67 10.90 13.75 7.70
C GLU A 67 11.93 13.31 6.63
N ASP A 68 12.05 12.01 6.38
CA ASP A 68 13.04 11.44 5.47
C ASP A 68 12.56 11.42 4.01
N ILE A 69 11.25 11.63 3.78
CA ILE A 69 10.65 11.64 2.43
C ILE A 69 11.40 12.60 1.51
N ALA A 70 11.67 13.83 1.96
CA ALA A 70 12.30 14.85 1.10
C ALA A 70 13.67 14.39 0.56
N GLY A 71 14.50 13.81 1.44
CA GLY A 71 15.80 13.27 1.08
C GLY A 71 15.68 12.07 0.14
N ARG A 72 14.71 11.18 0.41
CA ARG A 72 14.45 10.00 -0.41
C ARG A 72 13.99 10.36 -1.82
N LEU A 73 13.06 11.29 -1.97
CA LEU A 73 12.60 11.74 -3.28
C LEU A 73 13.74 12.43 -4.05
N ALA A 74 14.55 13.27 -3.40
CA ALA A 74 15.68 13.92 -4.07
C ALA A 74 16.70 12.91 -4.62
N HIS A 75 16.92 11.81 -3.90
CA HIS A 75 17.75 10.72 -4.37
C HIS A 75 17.15 10.02 -5.61
N LEU A 76 15.86 9.65 -5.55
CA LEU A 76 15.19 8.94 -6.64
C LEU A 76 15.06 9.81 -7.90
N ASP A 77 14.74 11.09 -7.74
CA ASP A 77 14.69 12.06 -8.85
C ASP A 77 16.03 12.16 -9.60
N ALA A 78 17.16 12.07 -8.89
CA ALA A 78 18.47 12.10 -9.52
C ALA A 78 18.75 10.87 -10.40
N LEU A 79 17.98 9.79 -10.23
CA LEU A 79 18.09 8.55 -10.99
C LEU A 79 17.12 8.49 -12.19
N GLY A 80 16.12 9.37 -12.27
CA GLY A 80 15.07 9.25 -13.29
C GLY A 80 14.07 10.40 -13.37
N ALA A 81 12.83 10.08 -13.73
CA ALA A 81 11.73 11.05 -13.74
C ALA A 81 11.37 11.46 -12.30
N PRO A 82 10.90 12.71 -12.08
CA PRO A 82 10.47 13.15 -10.77
C PRO A 82 9.40 12.23 -10.19
N ILE A 83 9.54 11.90 -8.91
CA ILE A 83 8.49 11.22 -8.17
C ILE A 83 7.35 12.21 -7.87
N THR A 84 6.14 11.83 -8.25
CA THR A 84 4.93 12.65 -8.22
C THR A 84 3.78 12.02 -7.42
N ALA A 85 3.99 10.79 -6.92
CA ALA A 85 3.14 10.17 -5.93
C ALA A 85 3.92 9.20 -5.03
N ILE A 86 3.45 9.03 -3.80
CA ILE A 86 3.84 7.93 -2.93
C ILE A 86 2.61 7.08 -2.57
N GLY A 87 2.79 5.76 -2.50
CA GLY A 87 1.84 4.82 -1.91
C GLY A 87 2.37 4.35 -0.56
N ILE A 88 1.51 4.25 0.43
CA ILE A 88 1.84 3.75 1.77
C ILE A 88 0.89 2.60 2.06
N ASP A 89 1.40 1.38 2.02
CA ASP A 89 0.58 0.18 2.12
C ASP A 89 0.89 -0.60 3.39
N LEU A 90 -0.16 -1.07 4.07
CA LEU A 90 -0.05 -2.14 5.04
C LEU A 90 0.16 -3.46 4.29
N SER A 91 1.32 -4.10 4.46
CA SER A 91 1.73 -5.26 3.67
C SER A 91 1.77 -6.55 4.47
N ASP A 92 1.72 -7.71 3.79
CA ASP A 92 1.82 -9.03 4.47
C ASP A 92 3.18 -9.18 5.18
N PRO A 93 3.20 -9.22 6.53
CA PRO A 93 4.44 -9.37 7.29
C PRO A 93 5.14 -10.72 7.04
N GLY A 94 4.44 -11.70 6.47
CA GLY A 94 4.98 -13.00 6.08
C GLY A 94 6.12 -12.90 5.06
N HIS A 95 6.13 -11.88 4.21
CA HIS A 95 7.16 -11.69 3.17
C HIS A 95 8.56 -11.38 3.73
N ILE A 96 8.60 -10.75 4.89
CA ILE A 96 9.86 -10.43 5.59
C ILE A 96 10.12 -11.34 6.80
N GLY A 97 9.28 -12.35 7.00
CA GLY A 97 9.38 -13.26 8.15
C GLY A 97 9.13 -12.55 9.49
N LEU A 98 8.39 -11.45 9.50
CA LEU A 98 8.03 -10.75 10.73
C LEU A 98 7.01 -11.60 11.50
N SER A 99 7.14 -11.64 12.82
CA SER A 99 6.27 -12.39 13.71
C SER A 99 6.10 -11.65 15.03
N PRO A 100 4.96 -11.84 15.73
CA PRO A 100 4.77 -11.25 17.04
C PRO A 100 5.84 -11.69 18.04
N ASP A 101 6.17 -10.81 18.97
CA ASP A 101 7.02 -11.11 20.10
C ASP A 101 6.32 -12.07 21.10
N PRO A 102 7.01 -12.55 22.15
CA PRO A 102 6.40 -13.44 23.14
C PRO A 102 5.22 -12.84 23.91
N SER A 103 5.03 -11.51 23.90
CA SER A 103 3.87 -10.83 24.46
C SER A 103 2.74 -10.60 23.44
N GLY A 104 2.94 -11.03 22.19
CA GLY A 104 1.99 -10.86 21.10
C GLY A 104 2.04 -9.48 20.44
N LEU A 105 3.04 -8.65 20.76
CA LEU A 105 3.23 -7.35 20.13
C LEU A 105 3.89 -7.54 18.78
N MET A 106 3.38 -6.85 17.77
CA MET A 106 3.91 -6.93 16.41
C MET A 106 3.78 -5.57 15.72
N PRO A 107 4.89 -4.92 15.32
CA PRO A 107 4.79 -3.68 14.55
C PRO A 107 4.12 -3.94 13.19
N PRO A 108 3.31 -3.01 12.67
CA PRO A 108 2.81 -3.09 11.30
C PRO A 108 3.95 -3.17 10.29
N HIS A 109 3.81 -4.07 9.30
CA HIS A 109 4.68 -4.02 8.12
C HIS A 109 4.11 -3.02 7.12
N VAL A 110 4.93 -2.03 6.75
CA VAL A 110 4.54 -0.94 5.85
C VAL A 110 5.51 -0.89 4.68
N GLU A 111 4.98 -0.77 3.47
CA GLU A 111 5.74 -0.53 2.25
C GLU A 111 5.46 0.87 1.71
N THR A 112 6.52 1.57 1.32
CA THR A 112 6.47 2.87 0.66
C THR A 112 6.79 2.70 -0.83
N HIS A 113 5.79 2.91 -1.67
CA HIS A 113 5.88 2.83 -3.13
C HIS A 113 6.09 4.22 -3.72
N TYR A 114 7.04 4.38 -4.64
CA TYR A 114 7.31 5.67 -5.30
C TYR A 114 6.87 5.65 -6.75
N TYR A 115 6.06 6.61 -7.17
CA TYR A 115 5.54 6.67 -8.54
C TYR A 115 5.92 7.97 -9.25
N SER A 116 6.16 7.88 -10.55
CA SER A 116 6.30 9.02 -11.44
C SER A 116 5.06 9.18 -12.32
N ASP A 117 4.99 10.30 -13.05
CA ASP A 117 3.90 10.59 -13.98
C ASP A 117 3.80 9.60 -15.16
N ASP A 118 4.82 8.75 -15.37
CA ASP A 118 4.80 7.68 -16.38
C ASP A 118 3.80 6.57 -16.03
N ALA A 119 3.55 6.35 -14.73
CA ALA A 119 2.57 5.39 -14.25
C ALA A 119 1.14 5.94 -14.40
N TRP A 120 0.93 7.18 -13.96
CA TRP A 120 -0.32 7.94 -14.02
C TRP A 120 0.01 9.42 -13.82
N PRO A 121 -0.73 10.40 -14.38
CA PRO A 121 -0.44 11.84 -14.23
C PRO A 121 -0.73 12.39 -12.82
N PHE A 122 -0.10 11.83 -11.78
CA PHE A 122 -0.30 12.14 -10.38
C PHE A 122 -0.05 13.61 -10.06
N SER A 123 0.97 14.24 -10.65
CA SER A 123 1.35 15.63 -10.37
C SER A 123 0.25 16.66 -10.66
N ARG A 124 -0.75 16.28 -11.46
CA ARG A 124 -1.86 17.14 -11.91
C ARG A 124 -3.23 16.58 -11.59
N SER A 125 -3.30 15.37 -11.04
CA SER A 125 -4.57 14.69 -10.78
C SER A 125 -5.17 15.24 -9.49
N ASP A 126 -6.37 15.80 -9.60
CA ASP A 126 -7.28 15.96 -8.47
C ASP A 126 -7.86 14.59 -8.06
N ARG A 127 -8.69 14.57 -7.01
CA ARG A 127 -9.30 13.33 -6.53
C ARG A 127 -10.09 12.61 -7.60
N ALA A 128 -10.96 13.32 -8.31
CA ALA A 128 -11.78 12.73 -9.37
C ALA A 128 -10.92 12.09 -10.47
N SER A 129 -9.83 12.75 -10.85
CA SER A 129 -8.85 12.23 -11.80
C SER A 129 -8.12 10.99 -11.28
N LEU A 130 -7.76 10.96 -9.99
CA LEU A 130 -7.21 9.75 -9.35
C LEU A 130 -8.23 8.61 -9.34
N LEU A 131 -9.49 8.90 -9.01
CA LEU A 131 -10.57 7.91 -9.00
C LEU A 131 -10.81 7.29 -10.39
N GLY A 132 -10.71 8.09 -11.46
CA GLY A 132 -10.77 7.59 -12.84
C GLY A 132 -9.64 6.62 -13.22
N GLY A 133 -8.59 6.51 -12.40
CA GLY A 133 -7.51 5.55 -12.58
C GLY A 133 -7.74 4.19 -11.90
N TYR A 134 -8.77 4.04 -11.07
CA TYR A 134 -9.16 2.75 -10.50
C TYR A 134 -10.06 1.99 -11.47
N VAL A 135 -9.79 0.70 -11.64
CA VAL A 135 -10.56 -0.21 -12.51
C VAL A 135 -10.93 -1.44 -11.69
N GLY A 136 -12.18 -1.50 -11.23
CA GLY A 136 -12.62 -2.50 -10.26
C GLY A 136 -11.82 -2.38 -8.94
N ALA A 137 -11.25 -3.51 -8.52
CA ALA A 137 -10.40 -3.61 -7.33
C ALA A 137 -8.91 -3.25 -7.57
N ALA A 138 -8.54 -2.89 -8.82
CA ALA A 138 -7.17 -2.56 -9.18
C ALA A 138 -7.02 -1.08 -9.57
N SER A 139 -5.78 -0.65 -9.79
CA SER A 139 -5.46 0.68 -10.29
C SER A 139 -4.59 0.59 -11.54
N ARG A 140 -4.63 1.61 -12.40
CA ARG A 140 -3.79 1.67 -13.61
C ARG A 140 -2.30 1.78 -13.34
N TRP A 141 -1.91 2.08 -12.11
CA TRP A 141 -0.52 2.22 -11.66
C TRP A 141 -0.05 1.03 -10.82
N THR A 142 -0.88 0.00 -10.60
CA THR A 142 -0.48 -1.25 -9.95
C THR A 142 0.76 -1.83 -10.64
N ASP A 143 1.77 -2.21 -9.86
CA ASP A 143 3.09 -2.72 -10.33
C ASP A 143 3.91 -1.76 -11.21
N ARG A 144 3.55 -0.47 -11.26
CA ARG A 144 4.26 0.57 -12.04
C ARG A 144 5.04 1.58 -11.19
N PHE A 145 5.36 1.23 -9.95
CA PHE A 145 6.24 2.02 -9.10
C PHE A 145 7.68 2.01 -9.63
N VAL A 146 8.41 3.10 -9.37
CA VAL A 146 9.84 3.28 -9.66
C VAL A 146 10.68 2.49 -8.66
N GLU A 147 10.32 2.56 -7.38
CA GLU A 147 11.01 1.89 -6.28
C GLU A 147 10.03 1.57 -5.14
N VAL A 148 10.39 0.61 -4.28
CA VAL A 148 9.70 0.30 -3.03
C VAL A 148 10.71 0.15 -1.87
N ASP A 149 10.39 0.68 -0.70
CA ASP A 149 11.17 0.51 0.53
C ASP A 149 10.32 0.67 1.80
N ASP A 150 10.98 0.79 2.96
CA ASP A 150 10.41 0.91 4.30
C ASP A 150 10.58 2.31 4.91
N THR A 151 10.65 3.37 4.09
CA THR A 151 10.87 4.76 4.55
C THR A 151 9.80 5.20 5.56
N ILE A 152 8.53 4.86 5.32
CA ILE A 152 7.43 5.18 6.23
C ILE A 152 7.08 3.98 7.10
N GLY A 153 6.99 4.23 8.41
CA GLY A 153 6.49 3.27 9.39
C GLY A 153 5.26 3.76 10.14
N ILE A 154 4.49 2.82 10.70
CA ILE A 154 3.36 3.10 11.58
C ILE A 154 3.65 2.45 12.95
N ALA A 155 3.47 3.20 14.03
CA ALA A 155 3.66 2.73 15.39
C ALA A 155 2.47 3.06 16.31
N GLY A 156 2.44 2.45 17.50
CA GLY A 156 1.44 2.74 18.54
C GLY A 156 0.26 1.76 18.58
N ILE A 157 0.26 0.76 17.68
CA ILE A 157 -0.82 -0.22 17.52
C ILE A 157 -0.31 -1.67 17.50
N ASP A 158 0.90 -1.91 18.00
CA ASP A 158 1.60 -3.20 17.89
C ASP A 158 0.82 -4.36 18.52
N ASP A 159 0.11 -4.08 19.61
CA ASP A 159 -0.82 -4.99 20.29
C ASP A 159 -2.06 -5.30 19.46
N LEU A 160 -2.64 -4.29 18.79
CA LEU A 160 -3.84 -4.44 17.97
C LEU A 160 -3.52 -5.18 16.67
N TYR A 161 -2.40 -4.81 16.03
CA TYR A 161 -1.91 -5.45 14.81
C TYR A 161 -1.51 -6.90 15.09
N GLY A 162 -0.78 -7.16 16.17
CA GLY A 162 -0.44 -8.52 16.61
C GLY A 162 -1.67 -9.38 16.92
N ALA A 163 -2.72 -8.81 17.53
CA ALA A 163 -3.98 -9.51 17.77
C ALA A 163 -4.71 -9.88 16.46
N VAL A 164 -4.76 -8.96 15.50
CA VAL A 164 -5.36 -9.22 14.18
C VAL A 164 -4.56 -10.26 13.40
N PHE A 165 -3.24 -10.18 13.42
CA PHE A 165 -2.36 -11.18 12.83
C PHE A 165 -2.60 -12.58 13.43
N ALA A 166 -2.73 -12.68 14.76
CA ALA A 166 -3.03 -13.96 15.41
C ALA A 166 -4.39 -14.55 14.96
N LEU A 167 -5.40 -13.71 14.76
CA LEU A 167 -6.70 -14.14 14.22
C LEU A 167 -6.60 -14.56 12.74
N GLU A 168 -5.84 -13.82 11.93
CA GLU A 168 -5.60 -14.14 10.52
C GLU A 168 -5.06 -15.57 10.38
N GLN A 169 -4.04 -15.92 11.16
CA GLN A 169 -3.41 -17.24 11.11
C GLN A 169 -4.39 -18.38 11.37
N ARG A 170 -5.43 -18.14 12.18
CA ARG A 170 -6.50 -19.11 12.45
C ARG A 170 -7.60 -19.08 11.38
N CYS A 171 -7.73 -17.97 10.64
CA CYS A 171 -8.69 -17.81 9.54
C CYS A 171 -8.20 -18.40 8.22
N ARG A 172 -6.87 -18.56 8.04
CA ARG A 172 -6.25 -19.15 6.84
C ARG A 172 -6.84 -20.54 6.47
N PRO A 173 -6.73 -20.97 5.20
CA PRO A 173 -7.22 -22.28 4.78
C PRO A 173 -6.69 -23.42 5.65
N GLY A 174 -7.60 -24.23 6.20
CA GLY A 174 -7.26 -25.30 7.14
C GLY A 174 -7.15 -24.88 8.62
N GLY A 175 -7.33 -23.59 8.91
CA GLY A 175 -7.41 -23.08 10.28
C GLY A 175 -8.75 -23.36 10.96
N ASP A 176 -8.78 -23.15 12.28
CA ASP A 176 -9.88 -23.54 13.19
C ASP A 176 -10.74 -22.37 13.68
N ALA A 177 -10.59 -21.18 13.09
CA ALA A 177 -11.35 -20.00 13.50
C ALA A 177 -12.86 -20.21 13.35
N SER A 178 -13.58 -19.88 14.42
CA SER A 178 -15.04 -19.78 14.47
C SER A 178 -15.55 -18.65 13.57
N GLU A 179 -16.86 -18.61 13.31
CA GLU A 179 -17.46 -17.51 12.53
C GLU A 179 -17.26 -16.14 13.19
N GLU A 180 -17.35 -16.08 14.52
CA GLU A 180 -17.14 -14.85 15.28
C GLU A 180 -15.70 -14.35 15.15
N GLU A 181 -14.72 -15.25 15.22
CA GLU A 181 -13.30 -14.92 15.04
C GLU A 181 -12.98 -14.47 13.61
N ARG A 182 -13.64 -15.05 12.60
CA ARG A 182 -13.53 -14.59 11.21
C ARG A 182 -14.10 -13.19 11.02
N ARG A 183 -15.27 -12.91 11.60
CA ARG A 183 -15.85 -11.55 11.61
C ARG A 183 -14.94 -10.56 12.33
N ALA A 184 -14.40 -10.95 13.48
CA ALA A 184 -13.48 -10.13 14.26
C ALA A 184 -12.19 -9.82 13.49
N TYR A 185 -11.62 -10.79 12.78
CA TYR A 185 -10.48 -10.58 11.89
C TYR A 185 -10.80 -9.55 10.80
N MET A 186 -11.90 -9.75 10.06
CA MET A 186 -12.33 -8.85 8.98
C MET A 186 -12.55 -7.42 9.49
N LEU A 187 -13.26 -7.27 10.62
CA LEU A 187 -13.51 -5.96 11.23
C LEU A 187 -12.20 -5.30 11.71
N GLY A 188 -11.36 -6.03 12.43
CA GLY A 188 -10.12 -5.51 13.01
C GLY A 188 -9.12 -5.06 11.94
N ALA A 189 -8.89 -5.89 10.92
CA ALA A 189 -7.99 -5.56 9.81
C ALA A 189 -8.49 -4.35 9.01
N SER A 190 -9.79 -4.33 8.66
CA SER A 190 -10.40 -3.18 7.97
C SER A 190 -10.29 -1.89 8.77
N PHE A 191 -10.48 -1.95 10.08
CA PHE A 191 -10.43 -0.76 10.93
C PHE A 191 -9.01 -0.22 11.08
N ILE A 192 -8.01 -1.09 11.23
CA ILE A 192 -6.60 -0.66 11.22
C ILE A 192 -6.26 0.04 9.90
N ALA A 193 -6.71 -0.51 8.76
CA ALA A 193 -6.48 0.11 7.45
C ALA A 193 -7.14 1.50 7.32
N VAL A 194 -8.37 1.66 7.80
CA VAL A 194 -9.07 2.96 7.81
C VAL A 194 -8.35 3.96 8.72
N LEU A 195 -7.94 3.56 9.93
CA LEU A 195 -7.21 4.44 10.84
C LEU A 195 -5.85 4.85 10.27
N ALA A 196 -5.13 3.94 9.62
CA ALA A 196 -3.87 4.22 8.94
C ALA A 196 -4.08 5.24 7.80
N HIS A 197 -5.14 5.09 7.00
CA HIS A 197 -5.50 6.04 5.96
C HIS A 197 -5.71 7.46 6.52
N ILE A 198 -6.48 7.59 7.60
CA ILE A 198 -6.73 8.88 8.26
C ILE A 198 -5.42 9.45 8.82
N ALA A 199 -4.62 8.63 9.53
CA ALA A 199 -3.39 9.08 10.17
C ALA A 199 -2.33 9.56 9.16
N VAL A 200 -2.20 8.87 8.02
CA VAL A 200 -1.31 9.28 6.93
C VAL A 200 -1.80 10.57 6.28
N ARG A 201 -3.10 10.68 5.97
CA ARG A 201 -3.68 11.92 5.44
C ARG A 201 -3.42 13.10 6.37
N ASP A 202 -3.71 12.94 7.66
CA ASP A 202 -3.56 14.00 8.65
C ASP A 202 -2.09 14.38 8.85
N THR A 203 -1.17 13.41 8.79
CA THR A 203 0.27 13.67 8.81
C THR A 203 0.71 14.46 7.58
N ALA A 204 0.26 14.08 6.39
CA ALA A 204 0.56 14.82 5.16
C ALA A 204 0.03 16.25 5.19
N MET A 205 -1.15 16.48 5.77
CA MET A 205 -1.75 17.81 5.88
C MET A 205 -1.13 18.66 7.00
N ARG A 206 -0.65 18.05 8.08
CA ARG A 206 -0.03 18.73 9.22
C ARG A 206 1.43 19.06 8.97
N ASP A 207 2.21 18.06 8.56
CA ASP A 207 3.66 18.15 8.45
C ASP A 207 4.09 18.57 7.05
N GLY A 208 3.20 18.39 6.07
CA GLY A 208 3.36 18.81 4.69
C GLY A 208 4.15 17.81 3.84
N LEU A 209 4.09 18.03 2.52
CA LEU A 209 4.82 17.30 1.50
C LEU A 209 5.95 18.18 0.95
N PRO A 210 7.06 17.59 0.48
CA PRO A 210 8.18 18.36 -0.06
C PRO A 210 7.88 19.04 -1.41
N ARG A 211 6.80 18.65 -2.09
CA ARG A 211 6.33 19.20 -3.36
C ARG A 211 4.83 18.85 -3.56
N PRO A 212 4.13 19.47 -4.52
CA PRO A 212 2.81 19.00 -4.93
C PRO A 212 2.90 17.57 -5.47
N MET A 213 2.29 16.62 -4.76
CA MET A 213 2.27 15.21 -5.12
C MET A 213 1.08 14.49 -4.49
N ALA A 214 0.68 13.35 -5.05
CA ALA A 214 -0.39 12.54 -4.46
C ALA A 214 0.16 11.58 -3.39
N VAL A 215 -0.68 11.28 -2.40
CA VAL A 215 -0.43 10.25 -1.39
C VAL A 215 -1.57 9.24 -1.48
N LEU A 216 -1.22 7.99 -1.75
CA LEU A 216 -2.12 6.86 -1.77
C LEU A 216 -1.91 6.04 -0.51
N VAL A 217 -2.99 5.48 0.03
CA VAL A 217 -2.91 4.56 1.17
C VAL A 217 -3.72 3.32 0.85
N GLY A 218 -3.15 2.16 1.15
CA GLY A 218 -3.81 0.91 0.90
C GLY A 218 -3.35 -0.25 1.76
N SER A 219 -3.69 -1.45 1.31
CA SER A 219 -3.24 -2.71 1.87
C SER A 219 -2.83 -3.62 0.74
N ASN A 220 -1.56 -3.99 0.71
CA ASN A 220 -0.99 -4.82 -0.35
C ASN A 220 -0.76 -6.23 0.20
N GLU A 221 -1.21 -7.26 -0.51
CA GLU A 221 -1.02 -8.66 -0.13
C GLU A 221 -1.60 -9.05 1.25
N SER A 222 -2.25 -8.11 1.93
CA SER A 222 -2.94 -8.25 3.20
C SER A 222 -4.38 -7.75 3.07
N TYR A 223 -5.29 -8.45 3.73
CA TYR A 223 -6.66 -7.96 3.92
C TYR A 223 -6.63 -6.57 4.59
N PRO A 224 -7.51 -5.62 4.22
CA PRO A 224 -8.69 -5.75 3.35
C PRO A 224 -8.47 -5.47 1.85
N PHE A 225 -7.23 -5.37 1.36
CA PHE A 225 -6.95 -5.04 -0.05
C PHE A 225 -7.59 -3.73 -0.54
N VAL A 226 -7.76 -2.74 0.35
CA VAL A 226 -8.28 -1.42 -0.01
C VAL A 226 -7.17 -0.58 -0.63
N ALA A 227 -7.50 0.29 -1.58
CA ALA A 227 -6.60 1.32 -2.07
C ALA A 227 -7.37 2.61 -2.37
N ALA A 228 -6.89 3.73 -1.80
CA ALA A 228 -7.54 5.02 -1.96
C ALA A 228 -6.57 6.20 -1.88
N PRO A 229 -6.86 7.33 -2.56
CA PRO A 229 -6.08 8.55 -2.45
C PRO A 229 -6.36 9.27 -1.12
N ALA A 230 -5.35 9.33 -0.25
CA ALA A 230 -5.39 10.15 0.97
C ALA A 230 -5.25 11.65 0.64
N VAL A 231 -4.31 12.00 -0.23
CA VAL A 231 -4.06 13.37 -0.68
C VAL A 231 -3.92 13.40 -2.20
N ALA A 232 -4.60 14.36 -2.85
CA ALA A 232 -4.39 14.64 -4.27
C ALA A 232 -3.35 15.77 -4.43
N ALA A 233 -2.60 15.78 -5.54
CA ALA A 233 -1.52 16.74 -5.72
C ALA A 233 -1.96 18.23 -5.62
N PRO A 234 -3.14 18.64 -6.13
CA PRO A 234 -3.64 20.01 -5.94
C PRO A 234 -3.99 20.36 -4.49
N ASP A 235 -4.32 19.36 -3.67
CA ASP A 235 -4.71 19.53 -2.27
C ASP A 235 -3.51 19.47 -1.31
N ALA A 236 -2.31 19.15 -1.83
CA ALA A 236 -1.11 18.95 -1.04
C ALA A 236 -0.70 20.22 -0.29
N PHE A 237 -0.59 20.14 1.04
CA PHE A 237 0.12 21.15 1.82
C PHE A 237 1.62 20.98 1.58
N VAL A 238 2.27 21.96 0.94
CA VAL A 238 3.69 21.87 0.61
C VAL A 238 4.51 22.60 1.67
N CYS A 239 5.48 21.91 2.29
CA CYS A 239 6.42 22.54 3.20
C CYS A 239 7.25 23.59 2.44
N GLU A 240 7.50 24.75 3.04
CA GLU A 240 8.55 25.61 2.51
C GLU A 240 9.88 24.84 2.56
N PRO A 241 10.68 24.89 1.48
CA PRO A 241 11.97 24.23 1.48
C PRO A 241 12.78 24.80 2.65
N ALA A 242 13.13 23.94 3.61
CA ALA A 242 14.05 24.32 4.66
C ALA A 242 15.30 24.90 3.99
N LEU A 243 15.62 26.17 4.30
CA LEU A 243 16.84 26.82 3.83
C LEU A 243 18.01 25.91 4.18
N GLN A 244 18.51 25.16 3.21
CA GLN A 244 19.72 24.39 3.39
C GLN A 244 20.81 25.38 3.80
N PRO A 245 21.52 25.19 4.92
CA PRO A 245 22.69 26.00 5.19
C PRO A 245 23.60 25.86 3.98
N ALA A 246 23.93 27.01 3.36
CA ALA A 246 24.74 27.06 2.16
C ALA A 246 25.95 26.14 2.35
N PRO A 247 26.30 25.29 1.36
CA PRO A 247 27.46 24.43 1.48
C PRO A 247 28.65 25.32 1.82
N ILE A 248 29.25 25.06 2.99
CA ILE A 248 30.52 25.69 3.36
C ILE A 248 31.48 25.33 2.23
N ALA A 249 31.94 26.34 1.49
CA ALA A 249 32.85 26.14 0.37
C ALA A 249 34.11 25.42 0.88
N GLY A 250 34.14 24.11 0.70
CA GLY A 250 35.35 23.30 0.84
C GLY A 250 36.35 23.74 -0.23
N PRO A 251 37.66 23.67 0.06
CA PRO A 251 38.67 24.12 -0.88
C PRO A 251 38.60 23.29 -2.17
N ALA A 252 38.62 24.01 -3.30
CA ALA A 252 38.62 23.43 -4.64
C ALA A 252 39.75 22.39 -4.77
N ALA A 253 39.38 21.15 -5.06
CA ALA A 253 40.32 20.12 -5.49
C ALA A 253 40.17 19.94 -7.00
N ASP A 254 41.26 20.28 -7.69
CA ASP A 254 41.44 20.12 -9.13
C ASP A 254 41.18 18.69 -9.63
N ALA A 255 40.65 18.65 -10.85
CA ALA A 255 40.31 17.45 -11.59
C ALA A 255 41.52 16.60 -11.99
N ALA A 256 41.33 15.27 -12.01
CA ALA A 256 41.99 14.36 -12.95
C ALA A 256 41.10 13.13 -13.15
N GLY A 257 40.77 12.84 -14.40
CA GLY A 257 39.76 11.86 -14.78
C GLY A 257 40.26 10.43 -14.88
N LEU A 258 39.31 9.49 -14.86
CA LEU A 258 39.43 8.16 -15.43
C LEU A 258 38.09 7.80 -16.07
N GLY A 259 38.09 7.73 -17.40
CA GLY A 259 36.93 7.34 -18.18
C GLY A 259 36.72 5.83 -18.18
N TYR A 260 35.45 5.41 -18.18
CA TYR A 260 35.06 4.06 -18.56
C TYR A 260 33.75 4.08 -19.36
N GLY A 261 33.87 3.60 -20.61
CA GLY A 261 32.90 2.81 -21.38
C GLY A 261 31.44 3.24 -21.43
N SER A 262 31.08 3.94 -22.50
CA SER A 262 29.71 4.00 -23.03
C SER A 262 29.28 2.62 -23.55
N PHE A 263 28.12 2.13 -23.11
CA PHE A 263 27.42 0.99 -23.74
C PHE A 263 26.08 1.48 -24.29
N ALA A 264 25.93 1.37 -25.61
CA ALA A 264 24.68 1.57 -26.32
C ALA A 264 23.82 0.28 -26.25
N PRO A 265 22.48 0.38 -26.16
CA PRO A 265 21.62 -0.81 -26.17
C PRO A 265 21.43 -1.37 -27.60
N ALA A 266 21.47 -2.70 -27.70
CA ALA A 266 21.20 -3.45 -28.92
C ALA A 266 19.67 -3.60 -29.14
N THR A 267 19.25 -3.36 -30.38
CA THR A 267 17.89 -3.56 -30.90
C THR A 267 17.53 -5.05 -30.98
N GLY A 268 16.44 -5.47 -30.32
CA GLY A 268 15.85 -6.80 -30.45
C GLY A 268 14.34 -6.72 -30.69
N GLN A 269 13.85 -7.41 -31.71
CA GLN A 269 12.45 -7.45 -32.16
C GLN A 269 11.48 -8.10 -31.14
N PRO A 270 10.18 -7.76 -31.18
CA PRO A 270 9.17 -8.32 -30.29
C PRO A 270 8.75 -9.74 -30.73
N ALA A 271 8.60 -10.64 -29.76
CA ALA A 271 7.94 -11.93 -29.93
C ALA A 271 6.48 -11.82 -29.45
N THR A 272 5.55 -12.20 -30.33
CA THR A 272 4.11 -12.27 -30.10
C THR A 272 3.73 -13.48 -29.24
N GLY A 273 2.87 -13.28 -28.24
CA GLY A 273 2.29 -14.29 -27.36
C GLY A 273 1.05 -13.73 -26.64
N PRO A 274 0.05 -14.55 -26.30
CA PRO A 274 -1.36 -14.21 -26.43
C PRO A 274 -1.90 -13.33 -25.31
N ALA A 275 -2.76 -12.38 -25.70
CA ALA A 275 -3.63 -11.62 -24.83
C ALA A 275 -4.73 -12.54 -24.27
N GLU A 276 -4.76 -12.72 -22.96
CA GLU A 276 -5.93 -13.27 -22.26
C GLU A 276 -6.76 -12.12 -21.70
N LEU A 277 -7.82 -11.85 -22.47
CA LEU A 277 -9.16 -11.39 -22.10
C LEU A 277 -9.40 -11.04 -20.62
N PHE A 278 -9.53 -9.74 -20.35
CA PHE A 278 -10.28 -9.23 -19.20
C PHE A 278 -11.70 -8.90 -19.67
N GLU A 279 -12.66 -9.76 -19.34
CA GLU A 279 -14.09 -9.45 -19.41
C GLU A 279 -14.75 -9.87 -18.09
N ASP A 280 -15.33 -8.92 -17.36
CA ASP A 280 -16.78 -8.83 -17.12
C ASP A 280 -17.07 -7.61 -16.22
N HIS A 281 -17.55 -6.51 -16.82
CA HIS A 281 -18.13 -5.38 -16.09
C HIS A 281 -19.63 -5.64 -15.89
N ARG A 282 -19.99 -6.15 -14.72
CA ARG A 282 -21.38 -6.08 -14.25
C ARG A 282 -21.50 -5.01 -13.16
N PRO A 283 -22.35 -3.99 -13.31
CA PRO A 283 -22.76 -3.16 -12.18
C PRO A 283 -23.47 -4.08 -11.19
N LEU A 284 -22.94 -4.20 -9.97
CA LEU A 284 -23.65 -4.88 -8.88
C LEU A 284 -24.81 -3.99 -8.43
N GLU A 285 -26.01 -4.57 -8.32
CA GLU A 285 -27.21 -3.89 -7.86
C GLU A 285 -26.97 -3.30 -6.46
N GLU A 286 -27.36 -2.04 -6.25
CA GLU A 286 -27.20 -1.32 -4.98
C GLU A 286 -27.91 -2.06 -3.84
N THR A 287 -27.16 -2.52 -2.84
CA THR A 287 -27.72 -3.20 -1.68
C THR A 287 -28.28 -2.21 -0.66
N ALA A 288 -29.27 -2.63 0.14
CA ALA A 288 -29.89 -1.79 1.17
C ALA A 288 -28.87 -1.24 2.20
N ALA A 289 -27.75 -1.96 2.43
CA ALA A 289 -26.68 -1.49 3.31
C ALA A 289 -25.81 -0.40 2.66
N LEU A 290 -25.54 -0.47 1.35
CA LEU A 290 -24.93 0.63 0.58
C LEU A 290 -25.82 1.87 0.57
N LEU A 291 -27.15 1.68 0.52
CA LEU A 291 -28.14 2.74 0.69
C LEU A 291 -28.13 3.30 2.12
N GLU A 292 -28.11 2.48 3.18
CA GLU A 292 -28.00 2.97 4.57
C GLU A 292 -26.68 3.72 4.81
N LEU A 293 -25.58 3.29 4.18
CA LEU A 293 -24.29 3.98 4.19
C LEU A 293 -24.35 5.33 3.47
N ARG A 294 -25.05 5.41 2.32
CA ARG A 294 -25.30 6.67 1.59
C ARG A 294 -26.30 7.59 2.28
N GLU A 295 -27.33 7.05 2.93
CA GLU A 295 -28.32 7.82 3.71
C GLU A 295 -27.69 8.47 4.94
N LEU A 296 -26.60 7.89 5.47
CA LEU A 296 -25.74 8.58 6.45
C LEU A 296 -24.92 9.72 5.83
N ALA A 297 -24.61 9.64 4.53
CA ALA A 297 -23.71 10.56 3.83
C ALA A 297 -24.39 11.81 3.26
N ASP A 298 -25.70 11.80 2.94
CA ASP A 298 -26.38 12.98 2.39
C ASP A 298 -27.92 12.98 2.59
N PRO A 299 -28.52 13.93 3.32
CA PRO A 299 -29.98 14.00 3.50
C PRO A 299 -30.73 14.66 2.32
N GLY A 300 -30.23 14.57 1.08
CA GLY A 300 -31.08 14.82 -0.09
C GLY A 300 -30.42 15.32 -1.37
N VAL A 301 -29.88 14.40 -2.18
CA VAL A 301 -29.59 14.68 -3.59
C VAL A 301 -30.07 13.53 -4.48
N ASP A 302 -30.81 13.90 -5.52
CA ASP A 302 -31.52 13.08 -6.52
C ASP A 302 -30.55 12.43 -7.54
N PRO A 303 -30.62 11.11 -7.81
CA PRO A 303 -29.69 10.43 -8.70
C PRO A 303 -30.11 10.58 -10.16
N GLY A 304 -29.38 11.40 -10.92
CA GLY A 304 -29.55 11.41 -12.36
C GLY A 304 -28.65 12.38 -13.08
N LEU A 305 -27.42 11.97 -13.38
CA LEU A 305 -26.60 12.50 -14.48
C LEU A 305 -25.36 11.62 -14.71
N GLU A 306 -25.42 10.78 -15.73
CA GLU A 306 -24.27 10.06 -16.29
C GLU A 306 -23.49 10.98 -17.25
N PRO A 307 -22.14 11.05 -17.20
CA PRO A 307 -21.35 11.65 -18.27
C PRO A 307 -20.74 10.61 -19.23
N GLU A 308 -20.80 10.97 -20.51
CA GLU A 308 -20.43 10.23 -21.72
C GLU A 308 -19.00 9.69 -21.77
N GLY A 309 -18.88 8.54 -22.46
CA GLY A 309 -17.68 7.71 -22.58
C GLY A 309 -16.48 8.34 -23.31
N TRP A 310 -15.31 8.10 -22.74
CA TRP A 310 -13.99 8.43 -23.29
C TRP A 310 -13.28 7.14 -23.70
N GLU A 311 -12.97 6.97 -25.00
CA GLU A 311 -12.18 5.84 -25.49
C GLU A 311 -10.66 6.12 -25.33
N PRO A 312 -9.87 5.24 -24.68
CA PRO A 312 -8.44 5.44 -24.49
C PRO A 312 -7.59 4.94 -25.68
N PRO A 313 -6.43 5.57 -25.96
CA PRO A 313 -5.47 5.08 -26.94
C PRO A 313 -4.62 3.89 -26.44
N GLU A 314 -4.19 3.03 -27.35
CA GLU A 314 -3.32 1.86 -27.08
C GLU A 314 -1.90 2.30 -26.65
N VAL A 315 -1.38 1.69 -25.58
CA VAL A 315 -0.04 1.96 -25.02
C VAL A 315 0.85 0.71 -25.14
N PRO A 316 2.15 0.83 -25.53
CA PRO A 316 3.01 -0.32 -25.75
C PRO A 316 3.54 -0.95 -24.46
N ALA A 317 3.62 -2.29 -24.46
CA ALA A 317 4.10 -3.11 -23.35
C ALA A 317 5.60 -2.90 -23.06
N HIS A 318 5.94 -2.63 -21.79
CA HIS A 318 7.30 -2.66 -21.25
C HIS A 318 7.37 -3.68 -20.11
N THR A 319 8.46 -4.46 -20.07
CA THR A 319 8.72 -5.46 -19.02
C THR A 319 9.23 -4.76 -17.76
N THR A 320 8.56 -4.99 -16.63
CA THR A 320 8.85 -4.32 -15.34
C THR A 320 9.93 -5.06 -14.51
N GLY A 321 10.48 -4.39 -13.49
CA GLY A 321 11.54 -4.92 -12.61
C GLY A 321 11.16 -6.19 -11.84
N THR A 322 9.88 -6.37 -11.51
CA THR A 322 9.35 -7.60 -10.89
C THR A 322 9.35 -8.78 -11.87
N GLN A 323 9.08 -8.53 -13.15
CA GLN A 323 9.20 -9.54 -14.22
C GLN A 323 10.68 -9.89 -14.49
N LEU A 324 11.60 -8.94 -14.32
CA LEU A 324 13.05 -9.18 -14.34
C LEU A 324 13.52 -10.02 -13.16
N ARG A 325 13.07 -9.72 -11.93
CA ARG A 325 13.43 -10.50 -10.73
C ARG A 325 12.96 -11.96 -10.83
N ARG A 326 11.74 -12.20 -11.33
CA ARG A 326 11.21 -13.56 -11.57
C ARG A 326 11.90 -14.30 -12.73
N ARG A 327 12.45 -13.60 -13.72
CA ARG A 327 13.22 -14.21 -14.83
C ARG A 327 14.66 -14.54 -14.47
N ILE A 328 15.26 -13.77 -13.55
CA ILE A 328 16.68 -13.89 -13.20
C ILE A 328 16.89 -14.84 -12.01
N VAL A 329 15.95 -14.89 -11.07
CA VAL A 329 16.05 -15.77 -9.88
C VAL A 329 15.24 -17.04 -10.11
N THR A 330 15.86 -18.03 -10.74
CA THR A 330 15.32 -19.40 -10.80
C THR A 330 15.91 -20.27 -9.70
N PRO A 331 15.25 -21.37 -9.29
CA PRO A 331 15.83 -22.35 -8.37
C PRO A 331 17.20 -22.88 -8.85
N GLU A 332 17.43 -22.96 -10.17
CA GLU A 332 18.74 -23.33 -10.71
C GLU A 332 19.81 -22.24 -10.48
N SER A 333 19.45 -20.95 -10.56
CA SER A 333 20.39 -19.84 -10.28
C SER A 333 20.83 -19.77 -8.81
N ILE A 334 19.95 -20.15 -7.89
CA ILE A 334 20.24 -20.24 -6.45
C ILE A 334 21.18 -21.44 -6.19
N ALA A 335 20.93 -22.59 -6.83
CA ALA A 335 21.76 -23.77 -6.71
C ALA A 335 23.18 -23.59 -7.32
N GLU A 336 23.33 -22.81 -8.40
CA GLU A 336 24.64 -22.46 -8.97
C GLU A 336 25.46 -21.54 -8.05
N LEU A 337 24.81 -20.61 -7.33
CA LEU A 337 25.47 -19.74 -6.34
C LEU A 337 25.94 -20.53 -5.12
N GLU A 338 25.14 -21.48 -4.63
CA GLU A 338 25.53 -22.39 -3.53
C GLU A 338 26.68 -23.33 -3.94
N ALA A 339 26.72 -23.78 -5.20
CA ALA A 339 27.81 -24.60 -5.73
C ALA A 339 29.13 -23.83 -5.91
N LEU A 340 29.10 -22.49 -5.95
CA LEU A 340 30.26 -21.61 -6.11
C LEU A 340 30.84 -21.10 -4.78
N GLU A 341 30.24 -21.45 -3.63
CA GLU A 341 30.81 -21.12 -2.32
C GLU A 341 32.18 -21.80 -2.13
N LYS A 342 33.24 -21.02 -2.29
CA LYS A 342 34.60 -21.45 -1.97
C LYS A 342 34.71 -21.68 -0.45
N PRO A 343 35.40 -22.76 -0.01
CA PRO A 343 35.49 -23.10 1.39
C PRO A 343 36.09 -21.94 2.20
N SER A 344 35.45 -21.64 3.33
CA SER A 344 35.78 -20.50 4.16
C SER A 344 37.21 -20.59 4.70
N LEU A 345 37.77 -19.44 5.04
CA LEU A 345 39.16 -19.28 5.48
C LEU A 345 39.48 -20.18 6.70
N PHE A 346 38.49 -20.45 7.54
CA PHE A 346 38.57 -21.39 8.67
C PHE A 346 38.69 -22.85 8.22
N GLN A 347 37.97 -23.28 7.19
CA GLN A 347 38.08 -24.65 6.65
C GLN A 347 39.46 -24.94 6.01
N ARG A 348 40.16 -23.90 5.56
CA ARG A 348 41.54 -24.02 5.01
C ARG A 348 42.62 -24.14 6.09
N LEU A 349 42.40 -23.57 7.27
CA LEU A 349 43.38 -23.59 8.38
C LEU A 349 43.38 -24.92 9.16
N PHE A 350 42.25 -25.63 9.23
CA PHE A 350 42.13 -26.88 10.00
C PHE A 350 42.39 -28.17 9.21
N ARG A 351 42.76 -28.10 7.92
CA ARG A 351 43.01 -29.27 7.06
C ARG A 351 44.49 -29.67 6.88
N ARG A 352 45.41 -29.13 7.69
CA ARG A 352 46.80 -29.63 7.75
C ARG A 352 47.04 -30.38 9.06
N LYS A 353 46.94 -31.71 9.00
CA LYS A 353 47.79 -32.64 9.76
C LYS A 353 48.26 -33.73 8.82
#